data_AF-A0A1Q5H2B6-F1
#
_entry.id   AF-A0A1Q5H2B6-F1
#
_cell.length_a   1.000
_cell.length_b   1.000
_cell.length_c   1.000
_cell.angle_alpha   90.00
_cell.angle_beta   90.00
_cell.angle_gamma   90.00
#
_symmetry.space_group_name_H-M   'P 1'
#
loop_
_entity.id
_entity.type
_entity.pdbx_description
1 polymer ?
#
loop_
_entity_poly.entity_id
_entity_poly.type
_entity_poly.pdbx_seq_one_letter_code
_entity_poly.pdbx_strand_id
1 'polypeptide(L)'
;MSSVDSLGSTDRTELFDEVRTILVEQCETSPEVAGKLTENDPMSRLGLDSITLAYVFTYFEQKHDLTFENDDIDPLRYTTVGELLDVLATRISEAAAEAR
;
A
#
# COMPACT_ATOMS: atom_id res chain seq x y z
N MET A 1 19.75 -1.39 -28.84
CA MET A 1 19.70 -1.18 -27.38
C MET A 1 18.27 -0.79 -27.08
N SER A 2 17.45 -1.78 -26.77
CA SER A 2 16.03 -1.60 -26.46
C SER A 2 15.89 -1.74 -24.96
N SER A 3 15.85 -0.62 -24.25
CA SER A 3 15.47 -0.62 -22.83
C SER A 3 14.00 -0.26 -22.77
N VAL A 4 13.16 -1.28 -22.95
CA VAL A 4 11.70 -1.19 -22.77
C VAL A 4 11.34 -2.31 -21.80
N ASP A 5 11.76 -2.19 -20.55
CA ASP A 5 11.43 -3.17 -19.52
C ASP A 5 11.69 -2.54 -18.16
N SER A 6 10.64 -2.39 -17.33
CA SER A 6 10.65 -2.47 -15.85
C SER A 6 9.42 -1.83 -15.17
N LEU A 7 8.65 -0.97 -15.85
CA LEU A 7 7.56 -0.21 -15.20
C LEU A 7 6.30 -1.03 -14.85
N GLY A 8 6.30 -2.35 -15.01
CA GLY A 8 5.11 -3.19 -14.78
C GLY A 8 5.29 -4.31 -13.76
N SER A 9 6.52 -4.57 -13.29
CA SER A 9 6.83 -5.72 -12.41
C SER A 9 7.63 -5.35 -11.17
N THR A 10 8.03 -4.09 -11.02
CA THR A 10 8.73 -3.57 -9.83
C THR A 10 7.75 -3.30 -8.66
N ASP A 11 6.48 -3.01 -8.92
CA ASP A 11 5.65 -2.36 -7.90
C ASP A 11 5.19 -3.22 -6.72
N ARG A 12 4.63 -4.41 -6.93
CA ARG A 12 3.78 -5.01 -5.88
C ARG A 12 4.54 -5.53 -4.65
N THR A 13 5.66 -6.23 -4.86
CA THR A 13 6.46 -6.75 -3.75
C THR A 13 7.12 -5.62 -2.97
N GLU A 14 7.65 -4.61 -3.68
CA GLU A 14 8.23 -3.42 -3.04
C GLU A 14 7.15 -2.63 -2.28
N LEU A 15 5.99 -2.40 -2.89
CA LEU A 15 4.82 -1.79 -2.27
C LEU A 15 4.41 -2.53 -1.00
N PHE A 16 4.40 -3.86 -1.03
CA PHE A 16 4.04 -4.65 0.14
C PHE A 16 5.11 -4.55 1.24
N ASP A 17 6.38 -4.55 0.89
CA ASP A 17 7.47 -4.34 1.85
C ASP A 17 7.45 -2.93 2.45
N GLU A 18 7.04 -1.93 1.68
CA GLU A 18 6.80 -0.57 2.18
C GLU A 18 5.63 -0.53 3.15
N VAL A 19 4.50 -1.16 2.82
CA VAL A 19 3.37 -1.30 3.77
C VAL A 19 3.83 -1.97 5.06
N ARG A 20 4.60 -3.05 5.00
CA ARG A 20 5.17 -3.70 6.20
C ARG A 20 6.07 -2.76 7.00
N THR A 21 6.87 -1.95 6.33
CA THR A 21 7.73 -0.96 6.97
C THR A 21 6.91 0.09 7.71
N ILE A 22 5.86 0.63 7.09
CA ILE A 22 4.95 1.60 7.71
C ILE A 22 4.28 1.00 8.94
N LEU A 23 3.81 -0.25 8.86
CA LEU A 23 3.19 -0.94 9.99
C LEU A 23 4.15 -1.07 11.19
N VAL A 24 5.43 -1.34 10.92
CA VAL A 24 6.45 -1.46 11.97
C VAL A 24 6.80 -0.10 12.56
N GLU A 25 7.00 0.91 11.72
CA GLU A 25 7.51 2.22 12.15
C GLU A 25 6.44 3.13 12.74
N GLN A 26 5.22 3.10 12.19
CA GLN A 26 4.15 4.05 12.50
C GLN A 26 3.01 3.43 13.32
N CYS A 27 2.91 2.10 13.34
CA CYS A 27 1.72 1.40 13.82
C CYS A 27 2.02 0.39 14.94
N GLU A 28 3.22 0.47 15.53
CA GLU A 28 3.70 -0.38 16.63
C GLU A 28 3.58 -1.90 16.35
N THR A 29 3.45 -2.29 15.07
CA THR A 29 3.40 -3.70 14.68
C THR A 29 4.80 -4.30 14.84
N SER A 30 4.92 -5.45 15.48
CA SER A 30 6.24 -6.07 15.61
C SER A 30 6.77 -6.52 14.24
N PRO A 31 8.10 -6.42 13.98
CA PRO A 31 8.69 -6.88 12.72
C PRO A 31 8.39 -8.35 12.43
N GLU A 32 8.27 -9.18 13.47
CA GLU A 32 7.91 -10.59 13.33
C GLU A 32 6.48 -10.77 12.82
N VAL A 33 5.53 -9.96 13.29
CA VAL A 33 4.14 -9.99 12.81
C VAL A 33 4.08 -9.47 11.38
N ALA A 34 4.70 -8.31 11.11
CA ALA A 34 4.73 -7.72 9.78
C ALA A 34 5.36 -8.66 8.73
N GLY A 35 6.44 -9.34 9.07
CA GLY A 35 7.12 -10.30 8.18
C GLY A 35 6.34 -11.59 7.90
N LYS A 36 5.30 -11.90 8.70
CA LYS A 36 4.42 -13.07 8.49
C LYS A 36 3.17 -12.73 7.68
N LEU A 37 2.93 -11.46 7.39
CA LEU A 37 1.78 -11.03 6.60
C LEU A 37 1.87 -11.54 5.16
N THR A 38 0.73 -11.90 4.62
CA THR A 38 0.54 -12.34 3.24
C THR A 38 -0.59 -11.55 2.61
N GLU A 39 -0.66 -11.50 1.28
CA GLU A 39 -1.70 -10.76 0.58
C GLU A 39 -3.12 -11.31 0.85
N ASN A 40 -3.21 -12.60 1.17
CA ASN A 40 -4.48 -13.26 1.48
C ASN A 40 -4.95 -13.01 2.92
N ASP A 41 -4.14 -12.35 3.75
CA ASP A 41 -4.54 -12.06 5.11
C ASP A 41 -5.67 -11.03 5.12
N PRO A 42 -6.65 -11.20 6.02
CA PRO A 42 -7.72 -10.23 6.13
C PRO A 42 -7.19 -8.94 6.73
N MET A 43 -7.78 -7.80 6.37
CA MET A 43 -7.38 -6.48 6.90
C MET A 43 -7.42 -6.42 8.43
N SER A 44 -8.38 -7.13 9.04
CA SER A 44 -8.49 -7.27 10.50
C SER A 44 -7.30 -7.95 11.16
N ARG A 45 -6.55 -8.81 10.45
CA ARG A 45 -5.35 -9.49 10.98
C ARG A 45 -4.15 -8.57 11.09
N LEU A 46 -4.09 -7.54 10.25
CA LEU A 46 -3.04 -6.52 10.37
C LEU A 46 -3.23 -5.63 11.60
N GLY A 47 -4.39 -5.70 12.27
CA GLY A 47 -4.77 -4.68 13.25
C GLY A 47 -4.94 -3.30 12.61
N LEU A 48 -5.11 -3.24 11.27
CA LEU A 48 -5.37 -2.00 10.54
C LEU A 48 -6.74 -1.47 10.97
N ASP A 49 -6.74 -0.55 11.92
CA ASP A 49 -7.85 0.37 12.11
C ASP A 49 -7.76 1.52 11.09
N SER A 50 -8.78 2.38 11.09
CA SER A 50 -8.83 3.54 10.19
C SER A 50 -7.64 4.50 10.36
N ILE A 51 -7.03 4.55 11.55
CA ILE A 51 -5.85 5.38 11.82
C ILE A 51 -4.63 4.77 11.12
N THR A 52 -4.48 3.46 11.20
CA THR A 52 -3.36 2.74 10.61
C THR A 52 -3.39 2.83 9.09
N LEU A 53 -4.58 2.70 8.49
CA LEU A 53 -4.77 2.95 7.06
C LEU A 53 -4.43 4.39 6.69
N ALA A 54 -4.85 5.38 7.49
CA ALA A 54 -4.52 6.77 7.23
C ALA A 54 -2.99 7.00 7.16
N TYR A 55 -2.19 6.34 8.00
CA TYR A 55 -0.72 6.41 7.89
C TYR A 55 -0.19 5.81 6.59
N VAL A 56 -0.71 4.66 6.18
CA VAL A 56 -0.32 4.01 4.92
C VAL A 56 -0.64 4.93 3.75
N PHE A 57 -1.88 5.42 3.63
CA PHE A 57 -2.27 6.31 2.55
C PHE A 57 -1.48 7.62 2.56
N THR A 58 -1.33 8.27 3.72
CA THR A 58 -0.55 9.53 3.85
C THR A 58 0.89 9.36 3.36
N TYR A 59 1.52 8.21 3.64
CA TYR A 59 2.86 7.92 3.15
C TYR A 59 2.91 7.88 1.62
N PHE A 60 1.97 7.18 0.98
CA PHE A 60 1.92 7.08 -0.48
C PHE A 60 1.49 8.40 -1.15
N GLU A 61 0.64 9.21 -0.51
CA GLU A 61 0.34 10.58 -0.96
C GLU A 61 1.61 11.42 -1.04
N GLN A 62 2.37 11.47 0.05
CA GLN A 62 3.59 12.28 0.10
C GLN A 62 4.67 11.79 -0.85
N LYS A 63 4.79 10.46 -1.02
CA LYS A 63 5.83 9.86 -1.85
C LYS A 63 5.53 9.97 -3.35
N HIS A 64 4.28 9.84 -3.74
CA HIS A 64 3.86 9.77 -5.15
C HIS A 64 3.07 11.00 -5.62
N ASP A 65 2.95 12.03 -4.78
CA ASP A 65 2.14 13.24 -5.02
C ASP A 65 0.68 12.90 -5.36
N LEU A 66 0.13 11.93 -4.61
CA LEU A 66 -1.26 11.45 -4.74
C LEU A 66 -2.20 12.19 -3.80
N THR A 67 -3.50 12.08 -4.07
CA THR A 67 -4.57 12.43 -3.13
C THR A 67 -5.55 11.27 -3.08
N PHE A 68 -5.74 10.68 -1.91
CA PHE A 68 -6.78 9.68 -1.67
C PHE A 68 -8.00 10.33 -1.03
N GLU A 69 -9.18 9.82 -1.33
CA GLU A 69 -10.42 10.32 -0.75
C GLU A 69 -10.64 9.74 0.66
N ASN A 70 -11.46 10.40 1.49
CA ASN A 70 -11.82 9.85 2.81
C ASN A 70 -12.49 8.47 2.72
N ASP A 71 -13.13 8.17 1.60
CA ASP A 71 -13.70 6.85 1.39
C ASP A 71 -12.60 5.82 1.13
N ASP A 72 -11.43 6.19 0.62
CA ASP A 72 -10.33 5.25 0.37
C ASP A 72 -9.63 4.80 1.66
N ILE A 73 -9.75 5.57 2.75
CA ILE A 73 -9.19 5.20 4.07
C ILE A 73 -10.15 4.35 4.92
N ASP A 74 -11.32 3.97 4.39
CA ASP A 74 -12.27 3.11 5.09
C ASP A 74 -11.78 1.65 5.12
N PRO A 75 -11.43 1.08 6.29
CA PRO A 75 -11.01 -0.33 6.40
C PRO A 75 -12.07 -1.32 5.91
N LEU A 76 -13.35 -0.95 5.88
CA LEU A 76 -14.43 -1.83 5.43
C LEU A 76 -14.49 -1.99 3.90
N ARG A 77 -13.78 -1.14 3.13
CA ARG A 77 -13.68 -1.30 1.66
C ARG A 77 -12.74 -2.42 1.25
N TYR A 78 -11.87 -2.86 2.14
CA TYR A 78 -10.85 -3.85 1.86
C TYR A 78 -11.09 -5.11 2.69
N THR A 79 -11.21 -6.24 2.02
CA THR A 79 -11.33 -7.55 2.65
C THR A 79 -9.95 -8.09 3.01
N THR A 80 -8.99 -7.93 2.09
CA THR A 80 -7.64 -8.52 2.21
C THR A 80 -6.55 -7.48 1.96
N VAL A 81 -5.33 -7.79 2.42
CA VAL A 81 -4.15 -6.95 2.15
C VAL A 81 -3.90 -6.81 0.66
N GLY A 82 -4.15 -7.89 -0.10
CA GLY A 82 -3.98 -7.90 -1.55
C GLY A 82 -4.84 -6.85 -2.25
N GLU A 83 -6.08 -6.65 -1.79
CA GLU A 83 -6.98 -5.63 -2.33
C GLU A 83 -6.47 -4.21 -2.04
N LEU A 84 -5.94 -3.96 -0.85
CA LEU A 84 -5.30 -2.68 -0.52
C LEU A 84 -4.11 -2.41 -1.47
N LEU A 85 -3.26 -3.42 -1.67
CA LEU A 85 -2.10 -3.30 -2.56
C LEU A 85 -2.53 -3.06 -4.02
N ASP A 86 -3.62 -3.65 -4.47
CA ASP A 86 -4.17 -3.41 -5.82
C ASP A 86 -4.61 -1.96 -5.99
N VAL A 87 -5.29 -1.38 -5.00
CA VAL A 87 -5.71 0.02 -5.04
C VAL A 87 -4.52 0.96 -5.06
N LEU A 88 -3.55 0.76 -4.16
CA LEU A 88 -2.33 1.56 -4.12
C LEU A 88 -1.57 1.49 -5.45
N ALA A 89 -1.34 0.29 -5.98
CA ALA A 89 -0.65 0.09 -7.25
C ALA A 89 -1.38 0.76 -8.43
N THR A 90 -2.72 0.67 -8.46
CA THR A 90 -3.55 1.33 -9.49
C THR A 90 -3.39 2.84 -9.43
N ARG A 91 -3.52 3.44 -8.24
CA ARG A 91 -3.44 4.91 -8.07
C ARG A 91 -2.05 5.45 -8.38
N ILE A 92 -0.99 4.74 -7.96
CA ILE A 92 0.39 5.09 -8.30
C ILE A 92 0.61 5.05 -9.83
N SER A 93 0.07 4.02 -10.48
CA SER A 93 0.18 3.87 -11.95
C SER A 93 -0.57 4.96 -12.71
N GLU A 94 -1.77 5.31 -12.25
CA GLU A 94 -2.60 6.38 -12.84
C GLU A 94 -1.90 7.73 -12.76
N ALA A 95 -1.38 8.11 -11.58
CA ALA A 95 -0.64 9.37 -11.43
C ALA A 95 0.64 9.42 -12.26
N ALA A 96 1.38 8.31 -12.34
CA ALA A 96 2.56 8.21 -13.19
C ALA A 96 2.23 8.36 -14.70
N ALA A 97 1.02 7.98 -15.11
CA ALA A 97 0.54 8.13 -16.48
C ALA A 97 0.10 9.57 -16.78
N GLU A 98 -0.52 10.26 -15.83
CA GLU A 98 -0.96 11.66 -15.97
C GLU A 98 0.21 12.67 -15.97
N ALA A 99 1.32 12.32 -15.32
CA ALA A 99 2.53 13.16 -15.28
C ALA A 99 3.36 13.16 -16.59
N ARG A 100 2.93 12.43 -17.63
CA ARG A 100 3.62 12.31 -18.93
C ARG A 100 2.97 13.14 -20.03
#